data_AF-A0A8B9QQL5-F1
#
_entry.id   AF-A0A8B9QQL5-F1
#
_cell.length_a   1.000
_cell.length_b   1.000
_cell.length_c   1.000
_cell.angle_alpha   90.00
_cell.angle_beta   90.00
_cell.angle_gamma   90.00
#
_symmetry.space_group_name_H-M   'P 1'
#
loop_
_entity.id
_entity.type
_entity.pdbx_description
1 polymer ?
#
loop_
_entity_poly.entity_id
_entity_poly.type
_entity_poly.pdbx_seq_one_letter_code
_entity_poly.pdbx_strand_id
1 'polypeptide(L)'
;FLLIGKKINVPALSGTNTDDEPLLKQEDLVLKEPGSSEKTPKTLTRPTDSVFADYQTTSSQYNAVVGGLPTTYYPVCGIPTIRSDIPAPRIRRISDRTNYGDEANAYALLFPSVFSQKGVYENDFFKTRPKAEVAQILRNSGMNISDERFEQIWKQACMKQQEEEVCVQNVRNILDEINATPED
;
A
#
# COMPACT_ATOMS: atom_id res chain seq x y z
N PHE A 1 -8.13 20.98 -1.86
CA PHE A 1 -7.20 22.01 -2.34
C PHE A 1 -7.99 23.20 -2.83
N LEU A 2 -7.82 24.35 -2.17
CA LEU A 2 -8.55 25.59 -2.43
C LEU A 2 -7.78 26.39 -3.49
N LEU A 3 -8.34 26.56 -4.69
CA LEU A 3 -7.76 27.41 -5.74
C LEU A 3 -8.14 28.87 -5.46
N ILE A 4 -7.20 29.66 -4.94
CA ILE A 4 -7.37 31.11 -4.79
C ILE A 4 -7.09 31.76 -6.16
N GLY A 5 -8.16 32.20 -6.84
CA GLY A 5 -8.08 32.92 -8.11
C GLY A 5 -7.56 34.34 -7.92
N LYS A 6 -6.44 34.66 -8.56
CA LYS A 6 -5.89 36.02 -8.64
C LYS A 6 -6.63 36.77 -9.76
N LYS A 7 -7.41 37.81 -9.42
CA LYS A 7 -8.03 38.70 -10.42
C LYS A 7 -6.94 39.48 -11.17
N ILE A 8 -6.91 39.33 -12.49
CA ILE A 8 -6.12 40.17 -13.39
C ILE A 8 -6.99 41.36 -13.78
N ASN A 9 -6.48 42.57 -13.56
CA ASN A 9 -7.18 43.81 -13.89
C ASN A 9 -6.93 44.12 -15.37
N VAL A 10 -7.99 44.22 -16.17
CA VAL A 10 -7.90 44.59 -17.60
C VAL A 10 -8.04 46.10 -17.70
N PRO A 11 -7.07 46.83 -18.31
CA PRO A 11 -7.26 48.25 -18.55
C PRO A 11 -8.25 48.45 -19.70
N ALA A 12 -9.17 49.39 -19.52
CA ALA A 12 -10.13 49.80 -20.54
C ALA A 12 -9.40 50.45 -21.73
N LEU A 13 -9.68 49.97 -22.95
CA LEU A 13 -9.21 50.62 -24.17
C LEU A 13 -10.25 51.66 -24.60
N SER A 14 -9.85 52.94 -24.57
CA SER A 14 -10.61 54.07 -25.09
C SER A 14 -10.13 54.47 -26.48
N GLY A 15 -11.07 54.72 -27.39
CA GLY A 15 -10.96 55.78 -28.39
C GLY A 15 -10.27 55.44 -29.71
N THR A 16 -11.04 55.57 -30.78
CA THR A 16 -10.74 55.58 -32.22
C THR A 16 -9.51 56.41 -32.61
N ASN A 17 -8.68 55.88 -33.53
CA ASN A 17 -8.01 56.64 -34.60
C ASN A 17 -7.71 55.67 -35.77
N THR A 18 -8.09 56.07 -36.98
CA THR A 18 -7.75 55.42 -38.25
C THR A 18 -6.30 55.71 -38.58
N ASP A 19 -5.43 54.73 -38.33
CA ASP A 19 -4.08 54.68 -38.88
C ASP A 19 -4.06 53.52 -39.89
N ASP A 20 -3.74 53.81 -41.15
CA ASP A 20 -3.51 52.82 -42.20
C ASP A 20 -2.18 52.08 -41.93
N GLU A 21 -2.10 51.35 -40.81
CA GLU A 21 -1.05 50.38 -40.58
C GLU A 21 -1.25 49.18 -41.51
N PRO A 22 -0.21 48.68 -42.18
CA PRO A 22 -0.33 47.45 -42.95
C PRO A 22 -0.75 46.32 -42.00
N LEU A 23 -1.89 45.68 -42.31
CA LEU A 23 -2.52 44.64 -41.48
C LEU A 23 -1.61 43.43 -41.19
N LEU A 24 -0.50 43.27 -41.91
CA LEU A 24 0.45 42.18 -41.76
C LEU A 24 1.87 42.75 -41.66
N LYS A 25 2.60 42.35 -40.62
CA LYS A 25 4.00 42.72 -40.46
C LYS A 25 4.88 41.85 -41.35
N GLN A 26 6.08 42.34 -41.68
CA GLN A 26 6.99 41.62 -42.59
C GLN A 26 7.44 40.26 -42.05
N GLU A 27 7.39 40.08 -40.73
CA GLU A 27 7.66 38.84 -39.98
C GLU A 27 6.55 37.78 -40.12
N ASP A 28 5.35 38.17 -40.55
CA ASP A 28 4.19 37.29 -40.73
C ASP A 28 4.13 36.68 -42.14
N LEU A 29 5.13 36.91 -42.98
CA LEU A 29 5.18 36.47 -44.38
C LEU A 29 6.28 35.42 -44.59
N VAL A 30 5.94 34.29 -45.21
CA VAL A 30 6.86 33.21 -45.58
C VAL A 30 6.93 33.08 -47.09
N LEU A 31 8.09 32.74 -47.65
CA LEU A 31 8.23 32.48 -49.08
C LEU A 31 7.37 31.28 -49.47
N LYS A 32 6.60 31.43 -50.54
CA LYS A 32 5.69 30.40 -51.05
C LYS A 32 6.44 29.12 -51.42
N GLU A 33 7.62 29.27 -52.01
CA GLU A 33 8.52 28.20 -52.43
C GLU A 33 9.99 28.67 -52.31
N PRO A 34 10.95 27.76 -52.01
CA PRO A 34 12.37 28.12 -51.88
C PRO A 34 12.93 28.62 -53.22
N GLY A 35 13.25 29.91 -53.28
CA GLY A 35 13.78 30.58 -54.48
C GLY A 35 12.79 31.49 -55.23
N SER A 36 11.52 31.55 -54.81
CA SER A 36 10.53 32.49 -55.33
C SER A 36 10.58 33.84 -54.61
N SER A 37 10.20 34.94 -55.29
CA SER A 37 10.01 36.26 -54.67
C SER A 37 8.60 36.45 -54.08
N GLU A 38 7.67 35.53 -54.37
CA GLU A 38 6.30 35.58 -53.87
C GLU A 38 6.22 35.20 -52.38
N LYS A 39 5.61 36.08 -51.58
CA LYS A 39 5.40 35.91 -50.14
C LYS A 39 3.94 35.55 -49.86
N THR A 40 3.73 34.56 -49.01
CA THR A 40 2.41 34.11 -48.54
C THR A 40 2.32 34.30 -47.01
N PRO A 41 1.15 34.64 -46.45
CA PRO A 41 0.99 34.71 -45.00
C PRO A 41 1.40 33.40 -44.32
N LYS A 42 2.14 33.51 -43.21
CA LYS A 42 2.55 32.37 -42.38
C LYS A 42 1.32 31.68 -41.84
N THR A 43 1.21 30.37 -42.05
CA THR A 43 0.14 29.58 -41.44
C THR A 43 0.23 29.71 -39.92
N LEU A 44 -0.87 30.15 -39.29
CA LEU A 44 -0.95 30.24 -37.83
C LEU A 44 -0.83 28.84 -37.23
N THR A 45 0.26 28.59 -36.51
CA THR A 45 0.43 27.39 -35.70
C THR A 45 -0.43 27.52 -34.45
N ARG A 46 -1.24 26.51 -34.15
CA ARG A 46 -1.99 26.53 -32.88
C ARG A 46 -1.00 26.38 -31.74
N PRO A 47 -1.21 27.06 -30.60
CA PRO A 47 -0.38 26.88 -29.41
C PRO A 47 -0.27 25.43 -28.94
N THR A 48 -1.20 24.55 -29.33
CA THR A 48 -1.22 23.12 -29.01
C THR A 48 -0.36 22.25 -29.92
N ASP A 49 0.00 22.72 -31.12
CA ASP A 49 0.70 21.90 -32.12
C ASP A 49 2.16 21.63 -31.72
N SER A 50 2.76 22.47 -30.88
CA SER A 50 4.11 22.25 -30.33
C SER A 50 4.13 21.40 -29.06
N VAL A 51 2.97 21.12 -28.44
CA VAL A 51 2.92 20.63 -27.05
C VAL A 51 2.65 19.13 -26.97
N PHE A 52 2.40 18.45 -28.09
CA PHE A 52 2.15 17.00 -28.11
C PHE A 52 3.33 16.15 -27.62
N ALA A 53 4.56 16.65 -27.66
CA ALA A 53 5.74 15.92 -27.17
C ALA A 53 5.98 16.06 -25.65
N ASP A 54 5.43 17.09 -25.01
CA ASP A 54 5.77 17.48 -23.63
C ASP A 54 4.68 17.12 -22.60
N TYR A 55 3.50 16.65 -23.04
CA TYR A 55 2.46 16.19 -22.14
C TYR A 55 2.75 14.78 -21.61
N GLN A 56 3.70 14.68 -20.68
CA GLN A 56 3.84 13.47 -19.87
C GLN A 56 2.89 13.57 -18.68
N THR A 57 1.81 12.78 -18.68
CA THR A 57 0.89 12.72 -17.53
C THR A 57 1.62 12.07 -16.36
N THR A 58 1.36 12.54 -15.13
CA THR A 58 1.97 11.96 -13.91
C THR A 58 1.67 10.46 -13.82
N SER A 59 0.48 10.02 -14.25
CA SER A 59 0.10 8.60 -14.37
C SER A 59 1.02 7.77 -15.27
N SER A 60 1.54 8.36 -16.36
CA SER A 60 2.44 7.64 -17.28
C SER A 60 3.85 7.43 -16.71
N GLN A 61 4.32 8.32 -15.83
CA GLN A 61 5.55 8.13 -15.06
C GLN A 61 5.37 7.06 -13.97
N TYR A 62 4.20 6.98 -13.35
CA TYR A 62 3.92 6.00 -12.29
C TYR A 62 3.76 4.57 -12.80
N ASN A 63 3.11 4.38 -13.96
CA ASN A 63 2.94 3.04 -14.56
C ASN A 63 4.21 2.48 -15.23
N ALA A 64 5.26 3.28 -15.41
CA ALA A 64 6.52 2.85 -16.05
C ALA A 64 7.50 2.17 -15.08
N VAL A 65 7.27 2.27 -13.76
CA VAL A 65 8.13 1.62 -12.75
C VAL A 65 7.57 0.24 -12.43
N VAL A 66 8.25 -0.80 -12.89
CA VAL A 66 7.99 -2.18 -12.44
C VAL A 66 8.23 -2.23 -10.93
N GLY A 67 7.19 -2.54 -10.15
CA GLY A 67 7.25 -2.66 -8.69
C GLY A 67 6.58 -1.54 -7.89
N GLY A 68 6.03 -0.51 -8.54
CA GLY A 68 5.34 0.59 -7.86
C GLY A 68 6.30 1.52 -7.08
N LEU A 69 5.77 2.62 -6.54
CA LEU A 69 6.55 3.52 -5.68
C LEU A 69 6.78 2.89 -4.31
N PRO A 70 7.96 3.09 -3.67
CA PRO A 70 8.17 2.69 -2.29
C PRO A 70 7.20 3.45 -1.37
N THR A 71 6.21 2.75 -0.83
CA THR A 71 5.20 3.32 0.07
C THR A 71 5.70 3.44 1.52
N THR A 72 6.98 3.16 1.77
CA THR A 72 7.57 3.15 3.11
C THR A 72 7.51 4.51 3.81
N TYR A 73 7.44 5.61 3.05
CA TYR A 73 7.42 6.98 3.56
C TYR A 73 6.08 7.70 3.38
N TYR A 74 5.08 7.05 2.77
CA TYR A 74 3.79 7.67 2.47
C TYR A 74 2.64 6.68 2.70
N PRO A 75 1.55 7.09 3.39
CA PRO A 75 0.39 6.22 3.54
C PRO A 75 -0.20 5.91 2.16
N VAL A 76 -0.45 4.63 1.91
CA VAL A 76 -1.08 4.19 0.67
C VAL A 76 -2.52 4.70 0.65
N CYS A 77 -2.83 5.56 -0.33
CA CYS A 77 -4.18 6.04 -0.55
C CYS A 77 -4.99 4.94 -1.24
N GLY A 78 -5.75 4.15 -0.47
CA GLY A 78 -6.61 3.09 -0.99
C GLY A 78 -7.19 2.22 0.12
N ILE A 79 -8.12 1.35 -0.24
CA ILE A 79 -8.65 0.32 0.67
C ILE A 79 -7.93 -0.99 0.34
N PRO A 80 -7.22 -1.61 1.29
CA PRO A 80 -6.54 -2.87 1.04
C PRO A 80 -7.54 -4.00 0.81
N THR A 81 -7.17 -4.97 -0.01
CA THR A 81 -8.00 -6.16 -0.29
C THR A 81 -8.28 -6.97 0.98
N ILE A 82 -7.28 -7.07 1.86
CA ILE A 82 -7.42 -7.64 3.21
C ILE A 82 -7.49 -6.45 4.17
N ARG A 83 -8.62 -6.32 4.86
CA ARG A 83 -8.93 -5.20 5.77
C ARG A 83 -8.29 -5.39 7.15
N SER A 84 -6.98 -5.64 7.19
CA SER A 84 -6.20 -5.75 8.43
C SER A 84 -6.07 -4.40 9.16
N ASP A 85 -6.42 -3.30 8.50
CA ASP A 85 -6.50 -1.95 9.07
C ASP A 85 -7.61 -1.80 10.12
N ILE A 86 -8.62 -2.66 10.08
CA ILE A 86 -9.76 -2.64 11.01
C ILE A 86 -9.90 -3.99 11.72
N PRO A 87 -10.32 -3.99 13.00
CA PRO A 87 -10.53 -5.24 13.72
C PRO A 87 -11.70 -6.04 13.15
N ALA A 88 -11.56 -7.36 13.11
CA ALA A 88 -12.64 -8.26 12.73
C ALA A 88 -13.87 -8.11 13.66
N PRO A 89 -15.10 -8.03 13.13
CA PRO A 89 -16.30 -7.96 13.94
C PRO A 89 -16.48 -9.21 14.81
N ARG A 90 -16.82 -9.03 16.09
CA ARG A 90 -17.09 -10.16 17.01
C ARG A 90 -18.26 -11.03 16.55
N ILE A 91 -19.26 -10.42 15.92
CA ILE A 91 -20.41 -11.10 15.33
C ILE A 91 -20.50 -10.65 13.88
N ARG A 92 -20.22 -11.57 12.95
CA ARG A 92 -20.28 -11.30 11.51
C ARG A 92 -21.70 -11.44 11.00
N ARG A 93 -22.08 -10.60 10.03
CA ARG A 93 -23.33 -10.76 9.28
C ARG A 93 -23.16 -11.87 8.26
N ILE A 94 -24.25 -12.58 7.93
CA ILE A 94 -24.23 -13.63 6.89
C ILE A 94 -23.82 -13.07 5.53
N SER A 95 -24.17 -11.81 5.24
CA SER A 95 -23.84 -11.12 4.00
C SER A 95 -22.46 -10.45 4.01
N ASP A 96 -21.69 -10.59 5.09
CA ASP A 96 -20.36 -10.02 5.17
C ASP A 96 -19.41 -10.76 4.22
N ARG A 97 -18.69 -10.00 3.38
CA ARG A 97 -17.78 -10.51 2.35
C ARG A 97 -16.36 -9.96 2.54
N THR A 98 -16.13 -9.20 3.62
CA THR A 98 -14.86 -8.56 3.87
C THR A 98 -13.92 -9.52 4.58
N ASN A 99 -12.72 -9.70 4.02
CA ASN A 99 -11.65 -10.46 4.68
C ASN A 99 -10.87 -9.52 5.61
N TYR A 100 -10.87 -9.82 6.91
CA TYR A 100 -10.20 -9.03 7.96
C TYR A 100 -8.79 -9.52 8.28
N GLY A 101 -8.30 -10.55 7.58
CA GLY A 101 -6.99 -11.18 7.84
C GLY A 101 -7.02 -12.24 8.94
N ASP A 102 -8.20 -12.62 9.43
CA ASP A 102 -8.41 -13.65 10.45
C ASP A 102 -8.94 -14.97 9.88
N GLU A 103 -9.05 -15.07 8.56
CA GLU A 103 -9.52 -16.26 7.82
C GLU A 103 -8.36 -17.20 7.45
N ALA A 104 -8.64 -18.49 7.37
CA ALA A 104 -7.65 -19.51 7.02
C ALA A 104 -7.36 -19.55 5.52
N ASN A 105 -6.16 -20.00 5.15
CA ASN A 105 -5.79 -20.20 3.75
C ASN A 105 -6.59 -21.35 3.10
N ALA A 106 -6.66 -21.37 1.75
CA ALA A 106 -7.35 -22.41 0.98
C ALA A 106 -6.87 -23.83 1.34
N TYR A 107 -5.59 -24.01 1.64
CA TYR A 107 -5.04 -25.28 2.09
C TYR A 107 -5.70 -25.79 3.37
N ALA A 108 -5.87 -24.94 4.37
CA ALA A 108 -6.49 -25.29 5.65
C ALA A 108 -7.98 -25.63 5.51
N LEU A 109 -8.65 -25.13 4.47
CA LEU A 109 -10.04 -25.49 4.14
C LEU A 109 -10.14 -26.87 3.49
N LEU A 110 -9.21 -27.20 2.58
CA LEU A 110 -9.17 -28.50 1.91
C LEU A 110 -8.70 -29.61 2.85
N PHE A 111 -7.75 -29.29 3.74
CA PHE A 111 -7.10 -30.22 4.67
C PHE A 111 -7.19 -29.70 6.11
N PRO A 112 -8.38 -29.77 6.74
CA PRO A 112 -8.59 -29.22 8.07
C PRO A 112 -7.76 -29.97 9.12
N SER A 113 -7.07 -29.23 9.98
CA SER A 113 -6.31 -29.81 11.09
C SER A 113 -7.24 -30.39 12.18
N VAL A 114 -6.72 -31.29 13.01
CA VAL A 114 -7.44 -31.80 14.20
C VAL A 114 -7.86 -30.69 15.16
N PHE A 115 -7.10 -29.59 15.20
CA PHE A 115 -7.41 -28.41 16.02
C PHE A 115 -8.58 -27.62 15.43
N SER A 116 -8.60 -27.46 14.10
CA SER A 116 -9.68 -26.76 13.39
C SER A 116 -11.03 -27.46 13.55
N GLN A 117 -11.03 -28.80 13.62
CA GLN A 117 -12.24 -29.57 13.94
C GLN A 117 -12.78 -29.30 15.36
N LYS A 118 -11.94 -28.80 16.26
CA LYS A 118 -12.29 -28.37 17.61
C LYS A 118 -12.49 -26.86 17.74
N GLY A 119 -12.47 -26.13 16.61
CA GLY A 119 -12.63 -24.68 16.59
C GLY A 119 -11.40 -23.91 17.07
N VAL A 120 -10.22 -24.54 17.07
CA VAL A 120 -8.94 -23.88 17.36
C VAL A 120 -8.21 -23.62 16.04
N TYR A 121 -7.90 -22.36 15.77
CA TYR A 121 -7.32 -21.90 14.51
C TYR A 121 -5.88 -21.40 14.67
N GLU A 122 -5.20 -21.15 13.55
CA GLU A 122 -3.79 -20.73 13.52
C GLU A 122 -3.53 -19.50 14.41
N ASN A 123 -4.41 -18.49 14.34
CA ASN A 123 -4.32 -17.28 15.14
C ASN A 123 -4.35 -17.55 16.66
N ASP A 124 -5.02 -18.61 17.11
CA ASP A 124 -5.09 -18.96 18.53
C ASP A 124 -3.76 -19.46 19.09
N PHE A 125 -2.87 -19.96 18.24
CA PHE A 125 -1.51 -20.39 18.63
C PHE A 125 -0.54 -19.21 18.73
N PHE A 126 -0.74 -18.19 17.90
CA PHE A 126 0.09 -16.98 17.84
C PHE A 126 -0.38 -15.87 18.79
N LYS A 127 -1.58 -16.00 19.36
CA LYS A 127 -2.08 -15.07 20.37
C LYS A 127 -1.14 -15.03 21.58
N THR A 128 -0.69 -13.83 21.95
CA THR A 128 0.08 -13.59 23.19
C THR A 128 -0.81 -13.84 24.38
N ARG A 129 -0.24 -14.50 25.39
CA ARG A 129 -0.94 -14.88 26.61
C ARG A 129 0.00 -14.70 27.81
N PRO A 130 -0.55 -14.42 29.01
CA PRO A 130 0.24 -14.42 30.22
C PRO A 130 0.75 -15.83 30.52
N LYS A 131 1.91 -15.91 31.17
CA LYS A 131 2.57 -17.16 31.54
C LYS A 131 1.67 -18.20 32.21
N ALA A 132 0.83 -17.75 33.15
CA ALA A 132 -0.09 -18.62 33.88
C ALA A 132 -1.11 -19.30 32.96
N GLU A 133 -1.63 -18.58 31.95
CA GLU A 133 -2.57 -19.15 30.97
C GLU A 133 -1.87 -20.19 30.09
N VAL A 134 -0.66 -19.90 29.61
CA VAL A 134 0.12 -20.83 28.78
C VAL A 134 0.48 -22.09 29.55
N ALA A 135 0.92 -21.97 30.81
CA ALA A 135 1.20 -23.11 31.68
C ALA A 135 -0.04 -24.01 31.84
N GLN A 136 -1.22 -23.39 32.05
CA GLN A 136 -2.47 -24.12 32.17
C GLN A 136 -2.85 -24.85 30.89
N ILE A 137 -2.66 -24.23 29.72
CA ILE A 137 -2.92 -24.85 28.42
C ILE A 137 -2.05 -26.10 28.23
N LEU A 138 -0.74 -26.01 28.50
CA LEU A 138 0.18 -27.13 28.34
C LEU A 138 -0.17 -28.29 29.28
N ARG A 139 -0.45 -27.99 30.56
CA ARG A 139 -0.88 -28.99 31.55
C ARG A 139 -2.21 -29.66 31.14
N ASN A 140 -3.19 -28.88 30.69
CA ASN A 140 -4.48 -29.39 30.23
C ASN A 140 -4.35 -30.26 28.95
N SER A 141 -3.36 -29.98 28.10
CA SER A 141 -3.06 -30.81 26.93
C SER A 141 -2.37 -32.14 27.27
N GLY A 142 -2.01 -32.37 28.55
CA GLY A 142 -1.32 -33.57 29.01
C GLY A 142 0.21 -33.46 28.94
N MET A 143 0.77 -32.27 28.70
CA MET A 143 2.22 -32.04 28.82
C MET A 143 2.58 -31.75 30.27
N ASN A 144 3.06 -32.78 30.97
CA ASN A 144 3.55 -32.66 32.33
C ASN A 144 5.02 -32.20 32.32
N ILE A 145 5.23 -30.89 32.31
CA ILE A 145 6.56 -30.26 32.41
C ILE A 145 6.74 -29.78 33.85
N SER A 146 7.92 -29.97 34.45
CA SER A 146 8.22 -29.43 35.77
C SER A 146 8.23 -27.90 35.73
N ASP A 147 7.90 -27.26 36.85
CA ASP A 147 7.80 -25.80 36.91
C ASP A 147 9.15 -25.13 36.62
N GLU A 148 10.26 -25.75 37.02
CA GLU A 148 11.61 -25.26 36.75
C GLU A 148 11.95 -25.31 35.26
N ARG A 149 11.62 -26.42 34.59
CA ARG A 149 11.88 -26.58 33.15
C ARG A 149 10.99 -25.63 32.35
N PHE A 150 9.74 -25.46 32.76
CA PHE A 150 8.84 -24.49 32.14
C PHE A 150 9.36 -23.05 32.29
N GLU A 151 9.91 -22.69 33.46
CA GLU A 151 10.52 -21.36 33.68
C GLU A 151 11.66 -21.07 32.70
N GLN A 152 12.53 -22.07 32.47
CA GLN A 152 13.65 -21.96 31.55
C GLN A 152 13.18 -21.75 30.11
N ILE A 153 12.21 -22.55 29.67
CA ILE A 153 11.61 -22.44 28.33
C ILE A 153 10.94 -21.07 28.17
N TRP A 154 10.18 -20.63 29.18
CA TRP A 154 9.51 -19.33 29.17
C TRP A 154 10.52 -18.18 29.01
N LYS A 155 11.61 -18.22 29.79
CA LYS A 155 12.68 -17.22 29.70
C LYS A 155 13.32 -17.19 28.33
N GLN A 156 13.61 -18.34 27.73
CA GLN A 156 14.14 -18.44 26.36
C GLN A 156 13.16 -17.87 25.34
N ALA A 157 11.85 -18.10 25.52
CA ALA A 157 10.81 -17.60 24.64
C ALA A 157 10.68 -16.07 24.69
N CYS A 158 10.67 -15.49 25.90
CA CYS A 158 10.70 -14.04 26.08
C CYS A 158 11.94 -13.42 25.44
N MET A 159 13.11 -14.05 25.58
CA MET A 159 14.36 -13.56 24.98
C MET A 159 14.30 -13.52 23.44
N LYS A 160 13.66 -14.51 22.80
CA LYS A 160 13.50 -14.53 21.33
C LYS A 160 12.49 -13.50 20.83
N GLN A 161 11.39 -13.31 21.54
CA GLN A 161 10.29 -12.45 21.11
C GLN A 161 10.49 -10.97 21.49
N GLN A 162 11.41 -10.67 22.40
CA GLN A 162 11.61 -9.33 23.00
C GLN A 162 10.32 -8.78 23.66
N GLU A 163 9.41 -9.67 24.06
CA GLU A 163 8.12 -9.35 24.69
C GLU A 163 7.98 -10.11 26.01
N GLU A 164 7.23 -9.53 26.95
CA GLU A 164 6.96 -10.14 28.27
C GLU A 164 5.90 -11.25 28.16
N GLU A 165 4.94 -11.11 27.24
CA GLU A 165 3.95 -12.12 26.92
C GLU A 165 4.41 -12.98 25.73
N VAL A 166 4.11 -14.27 25.79
CA VAL A 166 4.56 -15.24 24.80
C VAL A 166 3.37 -16.02 24.27
N CYS A 167 3.40 -16.39 22.99
CA CYS A 167 2.39 -17.24 22.37
C CYS A 167 2.72 -18.74 22.53
N VAL A 168 1.71 -19.60 22.40
CA VAL A 168 1.87 -21.05 22.54
C VAL A 168 2.83 -21.61 21.49
N GLN A 169 2.80 -21.06 20.27
CA GLN A 169 3.69 -21.50 19.19
C GLN A 169 5.17 -21.27 19.54
N ASN A 170 5.52 -20.18 20.20
CA ASN A 170 6.91 -19.89 20.54
C ASN A 170 7.45 -20.83 21.61
N VAL A 171 6.63 -21.15 22.62
CA VAL A 171 6.98 -22.17 23.62
C VAL A 171 7.17 -23.53 22.97
N ARG A 172 6.29 -23.89 22.03
CA ARG A 172 6.41 -25.15 21.26
C ARG A 172 7.70 -25.20 20.44
N ASN A 173 8.05 -24.13 19.73
CA ASN A 173 9.27 -24.08 18.92
C ASN A 173 10.53 -24.33 19.78
N ILE A 174 10.59 -23.77 20.99
CA ILE A 174 11.72 -23.98 21.91
C ILE A 174 11.75 -25.40 22.46
N LEU A 175 10.58 -25.96 22.79
CA LEU A 175 10.48 -27.37 23.18
C LEU A 175 11.00 -28.30 22.08
N ASP A 176 10.64 -28.02 20.83
CA ASP A 176 11.08 -28.80 19.68
C ASP A 176 12.60 -28.67 19.46
N GLU A 177 13.17 -27.48 19.64
CA GLU A 177 14.63 -27.26 19.59
C GLU A 177 15.39 -28.03 20.68
N ILE A 178 14.89 -27.99 21.93
CA ILE A 178 15.50 -28.73 23.05
C ILE A 178 15.45 -30.23 22.78
N ASN A 179 14.34 -30.75 22.26
CA ASN A 179 14.19 -32.17 21.95
C ASN A 179 15.00 -32.59 20.71
N ALA A 180 15.27 -31.67 19.79
CA ALA A 180 16.08 -31.91 18.59
C ALA A 180 17.59 -31.90 18.88
N THR A 181 18.01 -31.35 20.02
CA THR A 181 19.42 -31.35 20.45
C THR A 181 19.61 -32.52 21.43
N PRO A 182 20.11 -33.69 20.97
CA PRO A 182 20.38 -34.79 21.89
C PRO A 182 21.49 -34.39 22.86
N GLU A 183 21.32 -34.73 24.14
CA GLU A 183 22.39 -34.59 25.14
C GLU A 183 23.54 -35.54 24.76
N ASP A 184 24.74 -34.98 24.59
CA ASP A 184 26.01 -35.72 24.39
C ASP A 184 26.50 -36.40 25.69
#